data_AF-A0A352SCH3-F1
#
_entry.id   AF-A0A352SCH3-F1
#
_cell.length_a   1.000
_cell.length_b   1.000
_cell.length_c   1.000
_cell.angle_alpha   90.00
_cell.angle_beta   90.00
_cell.angle_gamma   90.00
#
_symmetry.space_group_name_H-M   'P 1'
#
loop_
_entity.id
_entity.type
_entity.pdbx_description
1 polymer ?
#
loop_
_entity_poly.entity_id
_entity_poly.type
_entity_poly.pdbx_seq_one_letter_code
_entity_poly.pdbx_strand_id
1 'polypeptide(L)'
;MKQALRNGGIALVATLTVAGCGAAQAVKNSTVEAAKWAFTTQVKTMNLDLVSRSSLNTNSAGESLSTVVRIYQLKTPQAFEQLSYVQLQTNDLESLKADLLASNDVVLRPAASVSLAEPIREDCEYVGVAALFRDVGNNAVWKLVIPKKQWKKTDPVKIEARGNVLERIGVPSGALKSQASQLGATSDT
;
A
#
# COMPACT_ATOMS: atom_id res chain seq x y z
N MET A 1 27.36 -82.65 62.25
CA MET A 1 26.44 -82.71 61.08
C MET A 1 25.79 -81.35 60.91
N LYS A 2 25.86 -80.76 59.69
CA LYS A 2 24.98 -79.73 59.10
C LYS A 2 25.07 -78.30 59.70
N GLN A 3 25.66 -77.33 58.96
CA GLN A 3 24.99 -76.31 58.09
C GLN A 3 24.42 -75.13 58.91
N ALA A 4 24.47 -73.84 58.57
CA ALA A 4 25.07 -73.04 57.50
C ALA A 4 24.84 -71.54 57.84
N LEU A 5 25.68 -70.65 57.29
CA LEU A 5 25.39 -69.28 56.80
C LEU A 5 24.48 -68.30 57.60
N ARG A 6 24.98 -67.07 57.84
CA ARG A 6 24.51 -65.87 57.08
C ARG A 6 25.18 -64.55 57.50
N ASN A 7 25.85 -63.95 56.51
CA ASN A 7 26.13 -62.51 56.36
C ASN A 7 24.85 -61.75 55.95
N GLY A 8 24.89 -60.43 56.12
CA GLY A 8 24.10 -59.44 55.39
C GLY A 8 23.25 -58.59 56.33
N GLY A 9 23.39 -57.28 56.42
CA GLY A 9 23.99 -56.27 55.54
C GLY A 9 23.15 -55.02 55.77
N ILE A 10 23.76 -53.96 56.30
CA ILE A 10 23.09 -52.72 56.68
C ILE A 10 22.60 -52.04 55.39
N ALA A 11 21.30 -51.95 55.20
CA ALA A 11 20.68 -51.21 54.12
C ALA A 11 20.60 -49.72 54.49
N LEU A 12 21.49 -48.91 53.91
CA LEU A 12 21.42 -47.46 53.94
C LEU A 12 20.42 -47.00 52.87
N VAL A 13 19.22 -46.60 53.28
CA VAL A 13 18.20 -46.03 52.39
C VAL A 13 18.55 -44.56 52.13
N ALA A 14 19.03 -44.25 50.93
CA ALA A 14 19.30 -42.88 50.48
C ALA A 14 18.02 -42.25 49.92
N THR A 15 17.46 -41.27 50.65
CA THR A 15 16.29 -40.48 50.23
C THR A 15 16.74 -39.40 49.24
N LEU A 16 16.57 -39.64 47.94
CA LEU A 16 16.77 -38.64 46.89
C LEU A 16 15.58 -37.66 46.87
N THR A 17 15.77 -36.47 47.42
CA THR A 17 14.85 -35.35 47.24
C THR A 17 15.21 -34.60 45.96
N VAL A 18 14.59 -34.98 44.84
CA VAL A 18 14.63 -34.16 43.62
C VAL A 18 13.63 -33.01 43.81
N ALA A 19 14.12 -31.87 44.29
CA ALA A 19 13.44 -30.60 44.09
C ALA A 19 13.64 -30.22 42.61
N GLY A 20 12.71 -30.64 41.75
CA GLY A 20 12.67 -30.19 40.37
C GLY A 20 12.33 -28.69 40.34
N CYS A 21 13.29 -27.86 39.93
CA CYS A 21 13.00 -26.47 39.54
C CYS A 21 11.93 -26.50 38.44
N GLY A 22 10.80 -25.84 38.70
CA GLY A 22 9.68 -25.77 37.77
C GLY A 22 10.12 -25.25 36.40
N ALA A 23 9.74 -25.98 35.35
CA ALA A 23 9.75 -25.51 33.98
C ALA A 23 8.72 -24.38 33.81
N ALA A 24 9.08 -23.18 34.27
CA ALA A 24 8.31 -21.97 34.07
C ALA A 24 9.06 -21.04 33.12
N GLN A 25 9.50 -21.55 31.97
CA GLN A 25 9.98 -20.70 30.89
C GLN A 25 9.42 -21.20 29.55
N ALA A 26 9.00 -20.21 28.74
CA ALA A 26 8.47 -20.32 27.38
C ALA A 26 6.95 -20.48 27.19
N VAL A 27 6.16 -19.60 27.82
CA VAL A 27 4.83 -19.22 27.29
C VAL A 27 4.71 -17.69 27.23
N LYS A 28 5.62 -17.03 26.50
CA LYS A 28 5.52 -15.58 26.24
C LYS A 28 5.45 -15.22 24.75
N ASN A 29 5.67 -16.17 23.84
CA ASN A 29 5.77 -15.85 22.41
C ASN A 29 4.56 -16.32 21.57
N SER A 30 3.82 -17.35 21.96
CA SER A 30 2.76 -17.91 21.11
C SER A 30 1.46 -17.09 21.08
N THR A 31 1.13 -16.35 22.15
CA THR A 31 -0.10 -15.52 22.21
C THR A 31 0.07 -14.18 21.50
N VAL A 32 1.27 -13.60 21.50
CA VAL A 32 1.54 -12.34 20.79
C VAL A 32 1.50 -12.53 19.28
N GLU A 33 2.04 -13.65 18.76
CA GLU A 33 1.91 -13.98 17.33
C GLU A 33 0.46 -14.31 16.94
N ALA A 34 -0.28 -15.01 17.82
CA ALA A 34 -1.70 -15.27 17.63
C ALA A 34 -2.55 -13.98 17.63
N ALA A 35 -2.18 -12.96 18.40
CA ALA A 35 -2.87 -11.67 18.38
C ALA A 35 -2.50 -10.83 17.15
N LYS A 36 -1.28 -10.97 16.62
CA LYS A 36 -0.76 -10.17 15.51
C LYS A 36 -1.39 -10.53 14.15
N TRP A 37 -1.75 -11.79 13.91
CA TRP A 37 -2.41 -12.19 12.65
C TRP A 37 -3.86 -11.72 12.56
N ALA A 38 -4.56 -11.63 13.69
CA ALA A 38 -5.95 -11.18 13.75
C ALA A 38 -6.11 -9.66 13.48
N PHE A 39 -5.02 -8.88 13.53
CA PHE A 39 -5.07 -7.41 13.50
C PHE A 39 -4.34 -6.75 12.33
N THR A 40 -3.75 -7.48 11.37
CA THR A 40 -2.98 -6.80 10.33
C THR A 40 -3.00 -7.47 8.95
N THR A 41 -3.99 -7.13 8.14
CA THR A 41 -3.79 -7.07 6.68
C THR A 41 -2.78 -5.95 6.40
N GLN A 42 -1.49 -6.31 6.41
CA GLN A 42 -0.40 -5.39 6.04
C GLN A 42 -0.43 -5.19 4.54
N VAL A 43 -0.46 -3.93 4.11
CA VAL A 43 -0.21 -3.58 2.71
C VAL A 43 1.29 -3.80 2.48
N LYS A 44 1.64 -4.82 1.69
CA LYS A 44 3.04 -5.15 1.37
C LYS A 44 3.47 -4.62 0.00
N THR A 45 2.52 -4.51 -0.91
CA THR A 45 2.74 -4.09 -2.30
C THR A 45 1.82 -2.93 -2.62
N MET A 46 2.37 -1.94 -3.32
CA MET A 46 1.66 -0.82 -3.91
C MET A 46 1.29 -1.20 -5.35
N ASN A 47 0.15 -1.89 -5.54
CA ASN A 47 -0.37 -2.14 -6.89
C ASN A 47 -1.15 -0.91 -7.37
N LEU A 48 -0.72 -0.34 -8.48
CA LEU A 48 -1.27 0.87 -9.08
C LEU A 48 -1.57 0.61 -10.55
N ASP A 49 -2.81 0.84 -10.95
CA ASP A 49 -3.19 0.87 -12.37
C ASP A 49 -3.31 2.32 -12.83
N LEU A 50 -2.45 2.70 -13.77
CA LEU A 50 -2.54 3.96 -14.49
C LEU A 50 -3.26 3.71 -15.82
N VAL A 51 -4.35 4.41 -16.05
CA VAL A 51 -5.13 4.33 -17.29
C VAL A 51 -5.17 5.71 -17.91
N SER A 52 -5.12 5.81 -19.23
CA SER A 52 -5.27 7.08 -19.93
C SER A 52 -6.40 7.05 -20.93
N ARG A 53 -7.03 8.20 -21.13
CA ARG A 53 -7.97 8.42 -22.23
C ARG A 53 -7.21 8.76 -23.51
N SER A 54 -7.91 8.69 -24.64
CA SER A 54 -7.35 9.05 -25.95
C SER A 54 -6.83 10.48 -25.97
N SER A 55 -7.54 11.41 -25.31
CA SER A 55 -7.17 12.82 -25.22
C SER A 55 -6.12 13.12 -24.13
N LEU A 56 -5.10 12.28 -23.97
CA LEU A 56 -4.04 12.47 -22.98
C LEU A 56 -3.09 13.60 -23.39
N ASN A 57 -2.75 14.47 -22.43
CA ASN A 57 -1.66 15.45 -22.52
C ASN A 57 -1.64 16.25 -23.84
N THR A 58 -2.82 16.73 -24.26
CA THR A 58 -3.01 17.28 -25.61
C THR A 58 -2.25 18.58 -25.84
N ASN A 59 -1.74 18.77 -27.06
CA ASN A 59 -1.13 20.02 -27.46
C ASN A 59 -2.14 21.07 -27.96
N SER A 60 -1.67 22.28 -28.28
CA SER A 60 -2.52 23.36 -28.81
C SER A 60 -3.13 23.04 -30.19
N ALA A 61 -2.57 22.06 -30.91
CA ALA A 61 -3.13 21.53 -32.15
C ALA A 61 -4.11 20.36 -31.91
N GLY A 62 -4.34 19.95 -30.66
CA GLY A 62 -5.23 18.85 -30.28
C GLY A 62 -4.57 17.47 -30.33
N GLU A 63 -3.28 17.38 -30.64
CA GLU A 63 -2.56 16.10 -30.70
C GLU A 63 -2.35 15.54 -29.31
N SER A 64 -2.65 14.26 -29.11
CA SER A 64 -2.50 13.59 -27.82
C SER A 64 -1.07 13.07 -27.65
N LEU A 65 -0.47 13.36 -26.50
CA LEU A 65 0.94 13.08 -26.23
C LEU A 65 1.09 12.11 -25.05
N SER A 66 2.20 11.38 -25.04
CA SER A 66 2.61 10.63 -23.84
C SER A 66 2.99 11.60 -22.72
N THR A 67 2.94 11.11 -21.48
CA THR A 67 3.47 11.82 -20.31
C THR A 67 4.24 10.85 -19.41
N VAL A 68 5.18 11.37 -18.64
CA VAL A 68 5.79 10.63 -17.54
C VAL A 68 4.96 10.84 -16.29
N VAL A 69 4.61 9.75 -15.63
CA VAL A 69 3.98 9.74 -14.31
C VAL A 69 5.04 9.29 -13.31
N ARG A 70 5.36 10.14 -12.34
CA ARG A 70 6.25 9.84 -11.22
C ARG A 70 5.44 9.41 -10.01
N ILE A 71 5.89 8.34 -9.37
CA ILE A 71 5.28 7.76 -8.18
C ILE A 71 6.30 7.84 -7.06
N TYR A 72 5.93 8.46 -5.95
CA TYR A 72 6.76 8.65 -4.77
C TYR A 72 6.16 7.92 -3.59
N GLN A 73 6.97 7.15 -2.88
CA GLN A 73 6.63 6.66 -1.55
C GLN A 73 7.16 7.63 -0.50
N LEU A 74 6.28 8.10 0.38
CA LEU A 74 6.53 9.23 1.27
C LEU A 74 6.20 8.87 2.73
N LYS A 75 7.01 9.37 3.65
CA LYS A 75 6.72 9.35 5.09
C LYS A 75 5.56 10.28 5.43
N THR A 76 5.58 11.50 4.91
CA THR A 76 4.57 12.53 5.15
C THR A 76 4.22 13.23 3.82
N PRO A 77 2.98 13.77 3.65
CA PRO A 77 2.55 14.32 2.37
C PRO A 77 2.91 15.79 2.17
N GLN A 78 3.27 16.54 3.22
CA GLN A 78 3.24 18.00 3.23
C GLN A 78 4.17 18.63 2.18
N ALA A 79 5.42 18.16 2.10
CA ALA A 79 6.37 18.65 1.10
C ALA A 79 5.87 18.41 -0.34
N PHE A 80 5.23 17.26 -0.58
CA PHE A 80 4.66 16.93 -1.89
C PHE A 80 3.39 17.73 -2.20
N GLU A 81 2.53 17.97 -1.22
CA GLU A 81 1.35 18.83 -1.35
C GLU A 81 1.73 20.27 -1.69
N GLN A 82 2.85 20.77 -1.15
CA GLN A 82 3.37 22.11 -1.41
C GLN A 82 4.29 22.19 -2.63
N LEU A 83 4.74 21.05 -3.17
CA LEU A 83 5.60 20.99 -4.34
C LEU A 83 4.98 21.75 -5.53
N SER A 84 5.70 22.72 -6.07
CA SER A 84 5.29 23.43 -7.28
C SER A 84 5.56 22.59 -8.53
N TYR A 85 4.88 22.93 -9.64
CA TYR A 85 5.10 22.23 -10.91
C TYR A 85 6.53 22.42 -11.45
N VAL A 86 7.11 23.62 -11.28
CA VAL A 86 8.50 23.88 -11.68
C VAL A 86 9.48 23.03 -10.87
N GLN A 87 9.25 22.89 -9.55
CA GLN A 87 10.07 22.01 -8.72
C GLN A 87 9.91 20.54 -9.12
N LEU A 88 8.69 20.09 -9.46
CA LEU A 88 8.47 18.74 -10.00
C LEU A 88 9.39 18.46 -11.21
N GLN A 89 9.48 19.42 -12.14
CA GLN A 89 10.24 19.24 -13.37
C GLN A 89 11.75 19.29 -13.18
N THR A 90 12.24 20.07 -12.20
CA THR A 90 13.65 20.45 -12.13
C THR A 90 14.38 19.92 -10.91
N ASN A 91 13.70 19.72 -9.78
CA ASN A 91 14.35 19.48 -8.49
C ASN A 91 13.44 18.79 -7.46
N ASP A 92 12.64 17.82 -7.90
CA ASP A 92 11.66 17.14 -7.08
C ASP A 92 12.31 16.32 -5.97
N LEU A 93 13.31 15.50 -6.29
CA LEU A 93 13.97 14.62 -5.31
C LEU A 93 14.59 15.42 -4.15
N GLU A 94 15.27 16.53 -4.44
CA GLU A 94 15.82 17.42 -3.41
C GLU A 94 14.72 18.11 -2.60
N SER A 95 13.62 18.51 -3.25
CA SER A 95 12.49 19.15 -2.57
C SER A 95 11.76 18.19 -1.63
N LEU A 96 11.80 16.88 -1.92
CA LEU A 96 11.11 15.83 -1.16
C LEU A 96 12.02 15.03 -0.22
N LYS A 97 13.33 15.30 -0.21
CA LYS A 97 14.35 14.42 0.40
C LYS A 97 14.11 14.00 1.86
N ALA A 98 13.47 14.86 2.66
CA ALA A 98 13.21 14.56 4.07
C ALA A 98 12.18 13.41 4.23
N ASP A 99 11.22 13.34 3.31
CA ASP A 99 10.08 12.44 3.35
C ASP A 99 10.16 11.31 2.33
N LEU A 100 11.01 11.43 1.31
CA LEU A 100 11.12 10.48 0.20
C LEU A 100 11.75 9.16 0.64
N LEU A 101 11.07 8.04 0.32
CA LEU A 101 11.52 6.68 0.62
C LEU A 101 11.86 5.87 -0.65
N ALA A 102 11.15 6.15 -1.73
CA ALA A 102 11.35 5.56 -3.05
C ALA A 102 10.68 6.44 -4.11
N SER A 103 11.19 6.39 -5.34
CA SER A 103 10.57 6.98 -6.52
C SER A 103 10.60 5.99 -7.69
N ASN A 104 9.60 6.05 -8.56
CA ASN A 104 9.52 5.27 -9.79
C ASN A 104 8.81 6.09 -10.88
N ASP A 105 9.26 5.96 -12.12
CA ASP A 105 8.76 6.72 -13.26
C ASP A 105 8.15 5.77 -14.30
N VAL A 106 6.97 6.11 -14.79
CA VAL A 106 6.24 5.34 -15.80
C VAL A 106 5.86 6.24 -16.96
N VAL A 107 6.11 5.79 -18.19
CA VAL A 107 5.61 6.46 -19.39
C VAL A 107 4.17 6.01 -19.66
N LEU A 108 3.22 6.95 -19.59
CA LEU A 108 1.83 6.72 -19.93
C LEU A 108 1.55 7.27 -21.34
N ARG A 109 1.23 6.37 -22.27
CA ARG A 109 0.83 6.69 -23.64
C ARG A 109 -0.67 6.96 -23.73
N PRO A 110 -1.16 7.76 -24.68
CA PRO A 110 -2.60 7.93 -24.90
C PRO A 110 -3.33 6.61 -25.14
N ALA A 111 -4.55 6.48 -24.62
CA ALA A 111 -5.39 5.28 -24.71
C ALA A 111 -4.72 3.97 -24.23
N ALA A 112 -3.76 4.08 -23.31
CA ALA A 112 -3.04 2.94 -22.76
C ALA A 112 -3.32 2.76 -21.26
N SER A 113 -2.98 1.57 -20.78
CA SER A 113 -2.94 1.22 -19.36
C SER A 113 -1.56 0.68 -19.00
N VAL A 114 -1.08 1.03 -17.81
CA VAL A 114 0.15 0.51 -17.22
C VAL A 114 -0.12 0.14 -15.78
N SER A 115 0.25 -1.09 -15.40
CA SER A 115 0.20 -1.55 -14.01
C SER A 115 1.60 -1.52 -13.41
N LEU A 116 1.71 -0.95 -12.21
CA LEU A 116 2.92 -0.90 -11.41
C LEU A 116 2.68 -1.68 -10.12
N ALA A 117 3.60 -2.58 -9.77
CA ALA A 117 3.54 -3.36 -8.54
C ALA A 117 4.89 -3.27 -7.83
N GLU A 118 4.98 -2.40 -6.82
CA GLU A 118 6.23 -2.15 -6.09
C GLU A 118 6.08 -2.52 -4.62
N PRO A 119 7.09 -3.12 -3.98
CA PRO A 119 7.10 -3.27 -2.53
C PRO A 119 6.95 -1.91 -1.85
N ILE A 120 6.06 -1.84 -0.85
CA ILE A 120 5.91 -0.62 -0.07
C ILE A 120 7.01 -0.57 0.99
N ARG A 121 7.68 0.59 1.11
CA ARG A 121 8.68 0.82 2.14
C ARG A 121 8.00 0.80 3.51
N GLU A 122 8.74 0.35 4.52
CA GLU A 122 8.20 0.15 5.88
C GLU A 122 7.61 1.45 6.43
N ASP A 123 8.38 2.54 6.36
CA ASP A 123 8.01 3.88 6.83
C ASP A 123 7.07 4.65 5.88
N CYS A 124 6.65 4.05 4.77
CA CYS A 124 5.76 4.73 3.82
C CYS A 124 4.36 4.81 4.42
N GLU A 125 3.79 6.02 4.43
CA GLU A 125 2.41 6.26 4.84
C GLU A 125 1.58 6.91 3.73
N TYR A 126 2.24 7.50 2.73
CA TYR A 126 1.61 8.18 1.60
C TYR A 126 2.29 7.84 0.28
N VAL A 127 1.50 7.77 -0.77
CA VAL A 127 1.97 7.65 -2.15
C VAL A 127 1.61 8.94 -2.88
N GLY A 128 2.62 9.67 -3.34
CA GLY A 128 2.46 10.80 -4.26
C GLY A 128 2.47 10.31 -5.69
N VAL A 129 1.54 10.77 -6.52
CA VAL A 129 1.53 10.49 -7.97
C VAL A 129 1.51 11.82 -8.69
N ALA A 130 2.47 12.08 -9.57
CA ALA A 130 2.57 13.33 -10.31
C ALA A 130 2.78 13.06 -11.81
N ALA A 131 2.01 13.71 -12.67
CA ALA A 131 2.18 13.63 -14.12
C ALA A 131 2.86 14.89 -14.65
N LEU A 132 3.90 14.70 -15.48
CA LEU A 132 4.59 15.77 -16.18
C LEU A 132 3.82 16.13 -17.46
N PHE A 133 2.66 16.77 -17.28
CA PHE A 133 1.87 17.28 -18.40
C PHE A 133 2.60 18.43 -19.12
N ARG A 134 2.39 18.55 -20.43
CA ARG A 134 2.99 19.61 -21.23
C ARG A 134 2.48 20.99 -20.81
N ASP A 135 1.25 21.07 -20.34
CA ASP A 135 0.59 22.30 -19.93
C ASP A 135 -0.24 22.09 -18.64
N VAL A 136 0.05 22.91 -17.64
CA VAL A 136 -0.64 22.96 -16.34
C VAL A 136 -1.35 24.31 -16.16
N GLY A 137 -2.26 24.63 -17.07
CA GLY A 137 -3.19 25.76 -16.92
C GLY A 137 -4.09 25.64 -15.67
N ASN A 138 -5.02 26.59 -15.52
CA ASN A 138 -5.78 26.81 -14.28
C ASN A 138 -6.58 25.60 -13.75
N ASN A 139 -6.98 24.67 -14.62
CA ASN A 139 -7.84 23.54 -14.26
C ASN A 139 -7.10 22.19 -14.23
N ALA A 140 -5.77 22.20 -14.33
CA ALA A 140 -4.98 20.98 -14.32
C ALA A 140 -4.95 20.33 -12.93
N VAL A 141 -5.07 19.01 -12.88
CA VAL A 141 -4.81 18.22 -11.66
C VAL A 141 -3.64 17.32 -11.98
N TRP A 142 -2.43 17.83 -11.77
CA TRP A 142 -1.21 17.13 -12.17
C TRP A 142 -0.61 16.27 -11.06
N LYS A 143 -1.13 16.33 -9.85
CA LYS A 143 -0.69 15.48 -8.74
C LYS A 143 -1.85 14.98 -7.86
N LEU A 144 -1.65 13.81 -7.27
CA LEU A 144 -2.54 13.17 -6.30
C LEU A 144 -1.72 12.67 -5.10
N VAL A 145 -2.31 12.75 -3.90
CA VAL A 145 -1.78 12.14 -2.68
C VAL A 145 -2.71 11.03 -2.24
N ILE A 146 -2.17 9.84 -2.02
CA ILE A 146 -2.94 8.65 -1.70
C ILE A 146 -2.39 8.06 -0.39
N PRO A 147 -3.16 8.08 0.70
CA PRO A 147 -2.75 7.42 1.94
C PRO A 147 -2.57 5.92 1.73
N LYS A 148 -1.51 5.31 2.29
CA LYS A 148 -1.22 3.85 2.21
C LYS A 148 -2.41 2.97 2.61
N LYS A 149 -3.22 3.43 3.57
CA LYS A 149 -4.46 2.75 3.99
C LYS A 149 -5.48 2.56 2.85
N GLN A 150 -5.37 3.30 1.75
CA GLN A 150 -6.25 3.14 0.58
C GLN A 150 -6.11 1.74 -0.05
N TRP A 151 -4.91 1.16 -0.05
CA TRP A 151 -4.67 -0.20 -0.57
C TRP A 151 -5.35 -1.30 0.26
N LYS A 152 -5.80 -1.00 1.49
CA LYS A 152 -6.67 -1.93 2.24
C LYS A 152 -8.12 -1.93 1.75
N LYS A 153 -8.53 -0.88 1.02
CA LYS A 153 -9.89 -0.68 0.53
C LYS A 153 -10.03 -1.02 -0.95
N THR A 154 -9.01 -0.73 -1.73
CA THR A 154 -9.00 -0.90 -3.19
C THR A 154 -7.60 -1.29 -3.62
N ASP A 155 -7.46 -2.47 -4.19
CA ASP A 155 -6.21 -3.03 -4.67
C ASP A 155 -6.48 -3.77 -5.99
N PRO A 156 -5.94 -3.33 -7.16
CA PRO A 156 -5.07 -2.17 -7.33
C PRO A 156 -5.81 -0.84 -7.16
N VAL A 157 -5.09 0.19 -6.69
CA VAL A 157 -5.58 1.57 -6.76
C VAL A 157 -5.53 2.02 -8.22
N LYS A 158 -6.62 2.60 -8.73
CA LYS A 158 -6.74 3.00 -10.14
C LYS A 158 -6.72 4.51 -10.30
N ILE A 159 -5.94 5.00 -11.25
CA ILE A 159 -5.86 6.42 -11.62
C ILE A 159 -6.10 6.55 -13.13
N GLU A 160 -7.07 7.37 -13.51
CA GLU A 160 -7.28 7.79 -14.88
C GLU A 160 -6.57 9.12 -15.16
N ALA A 161 -5.90 9.22 -16.29
CA ALA A 161 -5.34 10.44 -16.85
C ALA A 161 -6.15 10.86 -18.09
N ARG A 162 -6.69 12.08 -18.09
CA ARG A 162 -7.46 12.64 -19.20
C ARG A 162 -7.10 14.12 -19.38
N GLY A 163 -6.72 14.52 -20.59
CA GLY A 163 -6.18 15.87 -20.81
C GLY A 163 -4.94 16.06 -19.94
N ASN A 164 -4.99 17.05 -19.06
CA ASN A 164 -3.98 17.36 -18.05
C ASN A 164 -4.50 17.17 -16.61
N VAL A 165 -5.38 16.20 -16.42
CA VAL A 165 -6.01 15.88 -15.14
C VAL A 165 -5.75 14.40 -14.80
N LEU A 166 -5.29 14.17 -13.58
CA LEU A 166 -5.26 12.89 -12.90
C LEU A 166 -6.48 12.78 -11.99
N GLU A 167 -7.15 11.63 -12.04
CA GLU A 167 -8.29 11.34 -11.19
C GLU A 167 -8.20 9.91 -10.67
N ARG A 168 -8.38 9.71 -9.36
CA ARG A 168 -8.49 8.36 -8.80
C ARG A 168 -9.90 7.83 -9.00
N ILE A 169 -10.02 6.74 -9.75
CA ILE A 169 -11.30 6.10 -10.05
C ILE A 169 -11.58 4.95 -9.08
N GLY A 170 -12.85 4.72 -8.74
CA GLY A 170 -13.25 3.58 -7.90
C GLY A 170 -13.27 3.84 -6.38
N VAL A 171 -13.30 5.10 -5.94
CA VAL A 171 -13.85 5.44 -4.62
C VAL A 171 -15.33 5.75 -4.81
N PRO A 172 -16.26 5.04 -4.17
CA PRO A 172 -17.67 5.40 -4.26
C PRO A 172 -17.85 6.81 -3.67
N SER A 173 -18.01 7.78 -4.56
CA SER A 173 -18.67 9.05 -4.24
C SER A 173 -20.06 8.67 -3.77
N GLY A 174 -20.43 9.05 -2.54
CA GLY A 174 -21.56 8.49 -1.81
C GLY A 174 -22.89 8.53 -2.56
N ALA A 175 -23.84 7.75 -2.02
CA ALA A 175 -25.25 7.74 -2.34
C ALA A 175 -25.83 9.12 -2.74
N LEU A 176 -26.88 9.07 -3.58
CA LEU A 176 -27.65 10.15 -4.23
C LEU A 176 -27.07 10.50 -5.62
N LYS A 177 -27.47 9.84 -6.71
CA LYS A 177 -28.87 9.69 -7.16
C LYS A 177 -29.07 8.32 -7.84
N SER A 178 -29.86 7.47 -7.17
CA SER A 178 -30.64 6.44 -7.85
C SER A 178 -31.78 7.12 -8.62
N GLN A 179 -32.24 6.44 -9.67
CA GLN A 179 -33.62 6.52 -10.17
C GLN A 179 -34.09 7.88 -10.72
N ALA A 180 -33.62 8.23 -11.91
CA ALA A 180 -34.44 8.97 -12.89
C ALA A 180 -33.83 8.84 -14.30
N SER A 181 -33.90 7.65 -14.89
CA SER A 181 -33.97 7.48 -16.36
C SER A 181 -34.27 6.04 -16.81
N GLN A 182 -34.89 5.22 -15.95
CA GLN A 182 -35.64 4.05 -16.38
C GLN A 182 -37.13 4.30 -16.09
N LEU A 183 -37.69 5.27 -16.80
CA LEU A 183 -39.11 5.31 -17.11
C LEU A 183 -39.23 6.02 -18.47
N GLY A 184 -38.90 5.27 -19.52
CA GLY A 184 -38.95 5.70 -20.90
C GLY A 184 -39.44 4.56 -21.76
N ALA A 185 -40.77 4.42 -21.79
CA ALA A 185 -41.58 3.77 -22.82
C ALA A 185 -41.25 2.30 -23.20
N THR A 186 -41.91 1.38 -22.51
CA THR A 186 -42.44 0.17 -23.18
C THR A 186 -43.85 0.46 -23.69
N SER A 187 -44.16 -0.22 -24.77
CA SER A 187 -45.21 -0.02 -25.77
C SER A 187 -46.63 -0.46 -25.35
N ASP A 188 -47.57 -0.13 -26.26
CA ASP A 188 -48.92 -0.66 -26.47
C ASP A 188 -50.04 0.06 -25.68
N THR A 189 -51.06 0.65 -26.30
CA THR A 189 -51.88 0.23 -27.45
C THR A 189 -52.50 1.44 -28.16
#